data_AF-A0A7W3T5Q0-F1
#
_entry.id   AF-A0A7W3T5Q0-F1
#
_cell.length_a   1.000
_cell.length_b   1.000
_cell.length_c   1.000
_cell.angle_alpha   90.00
_cell.angle_beta   90.00
_cell.angle_gamma   90.00
#
_symmetry.space_group_name_H-M   'P 1'
#
loop_
_entity.id
_entity.type
_entity.pdbx_description
1 polymer ?
#
loop_
_entity_poly.entity_id
_entity_poly.type
_entity_poly.pdbx_seq_one_letter_code
_entity_poly.pdbx_strand_id
1 'polypeptide(L)' 'MSLGKGANVPVEAPTIRVELVRTADPRVPDTDVSALLLASDGRVRSDADMVFHNQPAHPSGAVIHLGKRGEGAGGG' A
#
# COMPACT_ATOMS: atom_id res chain seq x y z
N MET A 1 17.45 7.88 -0.81
CA MET A 1 16.88 8.13 -2.14
C MET A 1 15.57 8.87 -1.96
N SER A 2 15.30 9.93 -2.72
CA SER A 2 14.02 10.65 -2.69
C SER A 2 13.41 10.66 -4.09
N LEU A 3 12.14 10.31 -4.20
CA LEU A 3 11.38 10.36 -5.45
C LEU A 3 10.55 11.65 -5.48
N GLY A 4 10.55 12.33 -6.62
CA GLY A 4 9.61 13.43 -6.88
C GLY A 4 8.19 12.91 -7.10
N LYS A 5 7.20 13.80 -7.01
CA LYS A 5 5.80 13.47 -7.32
C LYS A 5 5.70 12.91 -8.75
N GLY A 6 5.13 11.71 -8.88
CA GLY A 6 4.96 11.01 -10.17
C GLY A 6 6.19 10.24 -10.65
N ALA A 7 7.30 10.25 -9.92
CA ALA A 7 8.45 9.44 -10.25
C ALA A 7 8.24 7.96 -9.88
N ASN A 8 8.86 7.08 -10.65
CA ASN A 8 8.84 5.62 -10.47
C ASN A 8 10.29 5.13 -10.35
N VAL A 9 10.53 4.07 -9.59
CA VAL A 9 11.84 3.41 -9.48
C VAL A 9 11.67 1.90 -9.38
N PRO A 10 12.52 1.09 -10.05
CA PRO A 10 12.58 -0.34 -9.77
C PRO A 10 13.01 -0.61 -8.33
N VAL A 11 12.48 -1.67 -7.72
CA VAL A 11 12.88 -2.12 -6.39
C VAL A 11 13.47 -3.52 -6.51
N GLU A 12 14.79 -3.62 -6.37
CA GLU A 12 15.55 -4.87 -6.50
C GLU A 12 15.62 -5.59 -5.14
N ALA A 13 14.47 -6.06 -4.66
CA ALA A 13 14.39 -6.85 -3.43
C ALA A 13 13.33 -7.96 -3.57
N PRO A 14 13.59 -9.17 -3.04
CA PRO A 14 12.66 -10.30 -3.16
C PRO A 14 11.38 -10.09 -2.32
N THR A 15 11.48 -9.33 -1.23
CA THR A 15 10.36 -8.96 -0.37
C THR A 15 10.53 -7.51 0.05
N ILE A 16 9.45 -6.74 0.02
CA ILE A 16 9.44 -5.35 0.42
C ILE A 16 8.35 -5.08 1.44
N ARG A 17 8.60 -4.11 2.32
CA ARG A 17 7.60 -3.53 3.20
C ARG A 17 7.48 -2.05 2.85
N VAL A 18 6.27 -1.63 2.51
CA VAL A 18 5.97 -0.23 2.19
C VAL A 18 5.24 0.38 3.38
N GLU A 19 5.76 1.49 3.91
CA GLU A 19 5.14 2.23 4.99
C GLU A 19 4.90 3.67 4.55
N LEU A 20 3.67 4.16 4.77
CA LEU A 20 3.33 5.56 4.63
C LEU A 20 3.28 6.20 6.01
N VAL A 21 4.22 7.10 6.29
CA VAL A 21 4.27 7.87 7.53
C VAL A 21 3.95 9.33 7.23
N ARG A 22 3.08 9.91 8.05
CA ARG A 22 2.66 11.31 7.96
C ARG A 22 2.58 11.90 9.35
N THR A 23 2.85 13.19 9.47
CA THR A 23 2.56 13.93 10.70
C THR A 23 1.04 14.05 10.86
N ALA A 24 0.54 13.77 12.07
CA ALA A 24 -0.87 13.94 12.38
C ALA A 24 -1.22 15.44 12.41
N ASP A 25 -2.18 15.84 11.57
CA ASP A 25 -2.73 17.19 11.55
C ASP A 25 -4.21 17.08 11.14
N PRO A 26 -5.15 17.69 11.90
CA PRO A 26 -6.60 17.64 11.60
C PRO A 26 -7.00 18.18 10.23
N ARG A 27 -6.16 18.99 9.58
CA ARG A 27 -6.38 19.56 8.26
C ARG A 27 -5.85 18.67 7.13
N VAL A 28 -5.05 17.65 7.45
CA VAL A 28 -4.49 16.76 6.43
C VAL A 28 -5.45 15.58 6.26
N PRO A 29 -5.95 15.32 5.04
CA PRO A 29 -6.95 14.28 4.80
C PRO A 29 -6.39 12.90 5.07
N ASP A 30 -7.29 11.97 5.42
CA ASP A 30 -6.93 10.57 5.51
C ASP A 30 -6.36 10.08 4.18
N THR A 31 -5.34 9.22 4.25
CA THR A 31 -4.63 8.71 3.07
C THR A 31 -4.76 7.20 3.04
N ASP A 32 -5.14 6.66 1.90
CA ASP A 32 -5.22 5.22 1.70
C ASP A 32 -4.07 4.71 0.84
N VAL A 33 -3.73 3.44 1.01
CA VAL A 33 -2.67 2.77 0.25
C VAL A 33 -3.28 1.56 -0.44
N SER A 34 -3.05 1.47 -1.74
CA SER A 34 -3.46 0.35 -2.56
C SER A 34 -2.26 -0.22 -3.31
N ALA A 35 -2.30 -1.52 -3.58
CA ALA A 35 -1.35 -2.21 -4.43
C ALA A 35 -2.11 -2.90 -5.57
N LEU A 36 -1.54 -2.86 -6.76
CA LEU A 36 -2.08 -3.48 -7.96
C LEU A 36 -1.12 -4.55 -8.44
N LEU A 37 -1.61 -5.78 -8.59
CA LEU A 37 -0.84 -6.85 -9.21
C LEU A 37 -1.15 -6.82 -10.71
N LEU A 38 -0.11 -6.60 -11.52
CA LEU A 38 -0.25 -6.48 -12.96
C LEU A 38 0.15 -7.78 -13.64
N ALA A 39 -0.60 -8.17 -14.68
CA ALA A 39 -0.18 -9.19 -15.62
C ALA A 39 0.98 -8.69 -16.50
N SER A 40 1.52 -9.57 -17.34
CA SER A 40 2.63 -9.26 -18.24
C SER A 40 2.32 -8.16 -19.25
N ASP A 41 1.05 -7.85 -19.50
CA ASP A 41 0.59 -6.75 -20.35
C ASP A 41 0.47 -5.41 -19.61
N GLY A 42 0.84 -5.36 -18.31
CA GLY A 42 0.80 -4.16 -17.49
C GLY A 42 -0.59 -3.81 -16.96
N ARG A 43 -1.54 -4.74 -16.98
CA ARG A 43 -2.92 -4.51 -16.50
C ARG A 43 -3.31 -5.42 -15.35
N VAL A 44 -4.20 -4.93 -14.48
CA VAL A 44 -4.93 -5.79 -13.54
C VAL A 44 -5.88 -6.69 -14.33
N ARG A 45 -6.00 -7.97 -13.95
CA ARG A 45 -6.87 -8.91 -14.67
C ARG A 45 -8.32 -8.83 -14.19
N SER A 46 -8.50 -8.52 -12.90
CA SER A 46 -9.81 -8.29 -12.26
C SER A 46 -9.60 -7.60 -10.91
N ASP A 47 -10.70 -7.25 -10.23
CA ASP A 47 -10.69 -6.70 -8.88
C ASP A 47 -9.96 -7.61 -7.86
N ALA A 48 -9.82 -8.90 -8.16
CA ALA A 48 -9.05 -9.83 -7.33
C ALA A 48 -7.55 -9.49 -7.26
N ASP A 49 -7.01 -8.78 -8.27
CA ASP A 49 -5.61 -8.33 -8.33
C ASP A 49 -5.38 -6.99 -7.61
N MET A 50 -6.43 -6.41 -7.01
CA MET A 50 -6.35 -5.17 -6.24
C MET A 50 -6.26 -5.49 -4.75
N VAL A 51 -5.33 -4.85 -4.05
CA VAL A 51 -5.19 -4.98 -2.59
C VAL A 51 -5.30 -3.59 -1.96
N PHE A 52 -6.24 -3.45 -1.03
CA PHE A 52 -6.58 -2.19 -0.35
C PHE A 52 -7.31 -2.49 0.96
N HIS A 53 -7.76 -1.48 1.70
CA HIS A 53 -8.30 -1.66 3.05
C HIS A 53 -9.48 -2.66 3.17
N ASN A 54 -10.38 -2.74 2.18
CA ASN A 54 -11.51 -3.70 2.19
C ASN A 54 -11.17 -5.08 1.60
N GLN A 55 -10.02 -5.21 0.92
CA GLN A 55 -9.52 -6.47 0.38
C GLN A 55 -8.03 -6.58 0.73
N PRO A 56 -7.71 -6.92 1.99
CA PRO A 56 -6.38 -6.67 2.54
C PRO A 56 -5.33 -7.70 2.12
N ALA A 57 -5.68 -8.73 1.35
CA ALA A 57 -4.73 -9.74 0.89
C ALA A 57 -5.06 -10.19 -0.53
N HIS A 58 -4.03 -10.34 -1.35
CA HIS A 58 -4.16 -10.97 -2.65
C HIS A 58 -4.28 -12.50 -2.48
N PRO A 59 -5.12 -13.22 -3.26
CA PRO A 59 -5.27 -14.68 -3.14
C PRO A 59 -3.97 -15.50 -3.29
N SER A 60 -2.97 -14.99 -4.02
CA SER A 60 -1.66 -15.64 -4.15
C SER A 60 -0.74 -15.47 -2.93
N GLY A 61 -1.09 -14.59 -1.99
CA GLY A 61 -0.24 -14.22 -0.85
C GLY A 61 0.91 -13.26 -1.18
N ALA A 62 1.06 -12.81 -2.43
CA ALA A 62 2.16 -11.94 -2.84
C ALA A 62 2.11 -10.54 -2.22
N VAL A 63 0.93 -10.06 -1.84
CA VAL A 63 0.74 -8.74 -1.21
C VAL A 63 -0.26 -8.86 -0.06
N ILE A 64 0.09 -8.27 1.08
CA ILE A 64 -0.74 -8.16 2.27
C ILE A 64 -0.72 -6.71 2.74
N HIS A 65 -1.89 -6.10 2.83
CA HIS A 65 -2.10 -4.76 3.39
C HIS A 65 -2.29 -4.86 4.90
N LEU A 66 -1.33 -4.35 5.66
CA LEU A 66 -1.27 -4.49 7.12
C LEU A 66 -2.21 -3.53 7.88
N GLY A 67 -2.94 -2.68 7.18
CA GLY A 67 -3.83 -1.69 7.78
C GLY A 67 -3.11 -0.43 8.26
N LYS A 68 -3.90 0.59 8.57
CA LYS A 68 -3.40 1.83 9.17
C LYS A 68 -3.16 1.60 10.65
N ARG A 69 -1.98 1.97 11.14
CA ARG A 69 -1.71 2.04 12.58
C ARG A 69 -2.11 3.43 13.05
N GLY A 70 -3.24 3.54 13.74
CA GLY A 70 -3.59 4.78 14.43
C GLY A 70 -2.74 4.95 15.69
N GLU A 71 -2.48 6.19 16.10
CA GLU A 71 -2.31 6.50 17.53
C GLU A 71 -3.65 6.19 18.21
N GLY A 72 -3.84 4.94 18.61
CA GLY A 72 -5.14 4.47 19.11
C GLY A 72 -5.24 2.97 19.40
N ALA A 73 -4.12 2.29 19.63
CA ALA A 73 -4.10 0.95 20.21
C ALA A 73 -3.10 0.93 21.39
N GLY A 74 -3.42 1.72 22.42
CA GLY A 74 -2.63 1.84 23.63
C GLY A 74 -3.35 2.73 24.64
N GLY A 75 -4.28 2.15 25.40
CA GLY A 75 -4.97 2.83 26.49
C GLY A 75 -6.15 2.01 27.02
N GLY A 76 -5.92 1.29 28.13
CA GLY A 76 -6.91 0.52 28.88
C GLY A 76 -6.40 -0.86 29.27
#